data_AF-A0A0P0HNK1-F1
#
_entry.id   AF-A0A0P0HNK1-F1
#
_cell.length_a   1.000
_cell.length_b   1.000
_cell.length_c   1.000
_cell.angle_alpha   90.00
_cell.angle_beta   90.00
_cell.angle_gamma   90.00
#
_symmetry.space_group_name_H-M   'P 1'
#
loop_
_entity.id
_entity.type
_entity.pdbx_description
1 polymer ?
#
loop_
_entity_poly.entity_id
_entity_poly.type
_entity_poly.pdbx_seq_one_letter_code
_entity_poly.pdbx_strand_id
1 'polypeptide(L)'
;WHRWIYDDYYRTYLLPLEKYGVKIHHDDVSAAWDRIVKKNYVHKVAQFFAVGWPVNFWRIEAQTEKDFEWFEHKYPGWYAEFGDFWKWYARKSVPGETNMLFDQENGYVYPHRCWSCMVPCLIREEFVVDEVEGKLLTYCSELCRWTHKVAFAAEYEGRPTPAMGRFSGRREWEECYHGWDLADAIKDLGFARSDGKTLIA
;
A
#
# COMPACT_ATOMS: atom_id res chain seq x y z
N TRP A 1 5.46 -5.29 -15.37
CA TRP A 1 6.08 -5.93 -14.19
C TRP A 1 6.90 -7.16 -14.57
N HIS A 2 6.36 -8.17 -15.28
CA HIS A 2 7.10 -9.41 -15.61
C HIS A 2 8.44 -9.15 -16.32
N ARG A 3 8.40 -8.49 -17.48
CA ARG A 3 9.59 -8.15 -18.26
C ARG A 3 10.68 -7.47 -17.41
N TRP A 4 10.35 -6.33 -16.82
CA TRP A 4 11.37 -5.51 -16.17
C TRP A 4 11.84 -6.05 -14.81
N ILE A 5 10.95 -6.61 -14.00
CA ILE A 5 11.32 -7.03 -12.64
C ILE A 5 11.74 -8.49 -12.63
N TYR A 6 11.00 -9.37 -13.31
CA TYR A 6 11.32 -10.79 -13.29
C TYR A 6 12.41 -11.14 -14.32
N ASP A 7 12.25 -10.75 -15.58
CA ASP A 7 13.20 -11.15 -16.64
C ASP A 7 14.49 -10.31 -16.59
N ASP A 8 14.36 -8.99 -16.55
CA ASP A 8 15.52 -8.09 -16.63
C ASP A 8 16.23 -8.00 -15.27
N TYR A 9 15.51 -7.65 -14.20
CA TYR A 9 16.14 -7.43 -12.91
C TYR A 9 16.48 -8.73 -12.17
N TYR A 10 15.51 -9.61 -11.92
CA TYR A 10 15.76 -10.83 -11.16
C TYR A 10 16.62 -11.82 -11.94
N ARG A 11 16.20 -12.23 -13.14
CA ARG A 11 16.91 -13.29 -13.89
C ARG A 11 18.23 -12.83 -14.48
N THR A 12 18.27 -11.63 -15.07
CA THR A 12 19.45 -11.19 -15.82
C THR A 12 20.45 -10.43 -14.94
N TYR A 13 20.00 -9.70 -13.92
CA TYR A 13 20.88 -8.91 -13.05
C TYR A 13 21.16 -9.59 -11.70
N LEU A 14 20.14 -10.04 -10.95
CA LEU A 14 20.35 -10.61 -9.62
C LEU A 14 20.97 -12.02 -9.68
N LEU A 15 20.38 -12.97 -10.42
CA LEU A 15 20.87 -14.37 -10.44
C LEU A 15 22.38 -14.50 -10.71
N PRO A 16 22.98 -13.75 -11.66
CA PRO A 16 24.42 -13.86 -11.88
C PRO A 16 25.29 -13.42 -10.69
N LEU A 17 24.74 -12.71 -9.69
CA LEU A 17 25.49 -12.32 -8.49
C LEU A 17 25.77 -13.49 -7.55
N GLU A 18 25.06 -14.63 -7.69
CA GLU A 18 25.31 -15.82 -6.89
C GLU A 18 26.71 -16.39 -7.11
N LYS A 19 27.27 -16.22 -8.33
CA LYS A 19 28.65 -16.61 -8.62
C LYS A 19 29.69 -15.80 -7.83
N TYR A 20 29.29 -14.65 -7.27
CA TYR A 20 30.10 -13.82 -6.39
C TYR A 20 29.77 -14.03 -4.89
N GLY A 21 28.95 -15.03 -4.56
CA GLY A 21 28.60 -15.39 -3.18
C GLY A 21 27.41 -14.64 -2.59
N VAL A 22 26.67 -13.85 -3.38
CA VAL A 22 25.40 -13.26 -2.94
C VAL A 22 24.34 -14.35 -2.87
N LYS A 23 23.72 -14.55 -1.70
CA LYS A 23 22.59 -15.48 -1.55
C LYS A 23 21.28 -14.79 -1.90
N ILE A 24 20.60 -15.26 -2.93
CA ILE A 24 19.32 -14.70 -3.34
C ILE A 24 18.18 -15.46 -2.67
N HIS A 25 17.20 -14.73 -2.17
CA HIS A 25 15.97 -15.28 -1.61
C HIS A 25 14.93 -15.53 -2.72
N HIS A 26 15.12 -16.59 -3.51
CA HIS A 26 14.27 -16.87 -4.67
C HIS A 26 12.79 -17.03 -4.30
N ASP A 27 12.50 -17.70 -3.19
CA ASP A 27 11.13 -17.93 -2.72
C ASP A 27 10.42 -16.62 -2.38
N ASP A 28 11.13 -15.66 -1.76
CA ASP A 28 10.59 -14.33 -1.46
C ASP A 28 10.30 -13.55 -2.74
N VAL A 29 11.14 -13.69 -3.77
CA VAL A 29 10.90 -13.09 -5.10
C VAL A 29 9.64 -13.68 -5.75
N SER A 30 9.50 -15.01 -5.74
CA SER A 30 8.31 -15.70 -6.27
C SER A 30 7.04 -15.34 -5.48
N ALA A 31 7.11 -15.24 -4.15
CA ALA A 31 5.99 -14.83 -3.32
C ALA A 31 5.58 -13.38 -3.62
N ALA A 32 6.54 -12.45 -3.74
CA ALA A 32 6.27 -11.06 -4.11
C ALA A 32 5.62 -10.95 -5.50
N TRP A 33 6.07 -11.77 -6.46
CA TRP A 33 5.45 -11.85 -7.78
C TRP A 33 3.99 -12.29 -7.71
N ASP A 34 3.72 -13.37 -6.98
CA ASP A 34 2.36 -13.91 -6.80
C ASP A 34 1.42 -12.90 -6.15
N ARG A 35 1.88 -12.12 -5.18
CA ARG A 35 1.10 -11.01 -4.61
C ARG A 35 0.65 -10.02 -5.70
N ILE A 36 1.57 -9.64 -6.57
CA ILE A 36 1.31 -8.62 -7.60
C ILE A 36 0.37 -9.14 -8.67
N VAL A 37 0.57 -10.37 -9.17
CA VAL A 37 -0.16 -10.87 -10.34
C VAL A 37 -1.34 -11.78 -10.03
N LYS A 38 -1.37 -12.47 -8.88
CA LYS A 38 -2.44 -13.40 -8.52
C LYS A 38 -3.39 -12.84 -7.46
N LYS A 39 -2.92 -11.91 -6.61
CA LYS A 39 -3.72 -11.36 -5.50
C LYS A 39 -4.26 -9.96 -5.75
N ASN A 40 -4.22 -9.50 -7.02
CA ASN A 40 -4.73 -8.20 -7.45
C ASN A 40 -4.18 -7.01 -6.65
N TYR A 41 -2.96 -7.12 -6.15
CA TYR A 41 -2.37 -6.14 -5.23
C TYR A 41 -2.43 -4.71 -5.76
N VAL A 42 -2.06 -4.49 -7.03
CA VAL A 42 -2.08 -3.15 -7.65
C VAL A 42 -3.49 -2.57 -7.78
N HIS A 43 -4.50 -3.41 -7.97
CA HIS A 43 -5.90 -2.97 -8.04
C HIS A 43 -6.43 -2.61 -6.64
N LYS A 44 -6.05 -3.38 -5.61
CA LYS A 44 -6.34 -3.04 -4.21
C LYS A 44 -5.62 -1.76 -3.77
N VAL A 45 -4.40 -1.50 -4.26
CA VAL A 45 -3.69 -0.22 -4.08
C VAL A 45 -4.47 0.93 -4.70
N ALA A 46 -5.02 0.74 -5.90
CA ALA A 46 -5.84 1.76 -6.55
C ALA A 46 -7.11 2.08 -5.74
N GLN A 47 -7.80 1.06 -5.19
CA GLN A 47 -8.93 1.27 -4.29
C GLN A 47 -8.55 2.08 -3.05
N PHE A 48 -7.41 1.77 -2.43
CA PHE A 48 -6.91 2.48 -1.26
C PHE A 48 -6.66 3.97 -1.55
N PHE A 49 -5.96 4.28 -2.64
CA PHE A 49 -5.72 5.67 -3.01
C PHE A 49 -6.99 6.41 -3.41
N ALA A 50 -7.94 5.72 -4.05
CA ALA A 50 -9.24 6.28 -4.40
C ALA A 50 -10.05 6.62 -3.13
N VAL A 51 -10.17 5.71 -2.17
CA VAL A 51 -10.87 6.00 -0.90
C VAL A 51 -10.17 7.09 -0.09
N GLY A 52 -8.84 7.09 -0.09
CA GLY A 52 -8.00 8.12 0.54
C GLY A 52 -7.85 9.41 -0.25
N TRP A 53 -8.63 9.66 -1.31
CA TRP A 53 -8.44 10.84 -2.18
C TRP A 53 -8.34 12.20 -1.46
N PRO A 54 -9.04 12.49 -0.35
CA PRO A 54 -8.95 13.81 0.31
C PRO A 54 -7.56 14.11 0.87
N VAL A 55 -6.74 13.07 1.09
CA VAL A 55 -5.38 13.16 1.62
C VAL A 55 -4.33 12.84 0.55
N ASN A 56 -4.70 12.96 -0.72
CA ASN A 56 -3.76 12.95 -1.85
C ASN A 56 -3.43 14.39 -2.27
N PHE A 57 -2.27 14.57 -2.90
CA PHE A 57 -1.91 15.82 -3.59
C PHE A 57 -2.18 15.73 -5.11
N TRP A 58 -2.98 14.76 -5.53
CA TRP A 58 -3.40 14.53 -6.92
C TRP A 58 -4.85 14.04 -6.95
N ARG A 59 -5.45 14.10 -8.14
CA ARG A 59 -6.85 13.74 -8.37
C ARG A 59 -6.96 12.34 -8.96
N ILE A 60 -8.00 11.61 -8.60
CA ILE A 60 -8.28 10.25 -9.11
C ILE A 60 -9.67 10.25 -9.74
N GLU A 61 -9.73 9.88 -11.01
CA GLU A 61 -11.00 9.73 -11.73
C GLU A 61 -11.58 8.32 -11.53
N ALA A 62 -12.90 8.23 -11.57
CA ALA A 62 -13.57 6.95 -11.58
C ALA A 62 -13.41 6.27 -12.95
N GLN A 63 -13.50 4.93 -12.96
CA GLN A 63 -13.43 4.17 -14.19
C GLN A 63 -14.68 4.39 -15.05
N THR A 64 -14.47 4.52 -16.35
CA THR A 64 -15.52 4.60 -17.36
C THR A 64 -15.84 3.22 -17.92
N GLU A 65 -16.89 3.09 -18.74
CA GLU A 65 -17.20 1.82 -19.42
C GLU A 65 -16.05 1.33 -20.31
N LYS A 66 -15.33 2.24 -20.95
CA LYS A 66 -14.15 1.89 -21.74
C LYS A 66 -13.03 1.30 -20.85
N ASP A 67 -12.87 1.84 -19.64
CA ASP A 67 -11.88 1.34 -18.70
C ASP A 67 -12.28 -0.03 -18.17
N PHE A 68 -13.57 -0.24 -17.87
CA PHE A 68 -14.10 -1.54 -17.48
C PHE A 68 -13.89 -2.61 -18.54
N GLU A 69 -14.20 -2.32 -19.81
CA GLU A 69 -13.92 -3.24 -20.92
C GLU A 69 -12.43 -3.54 -21.05
N TRP A 70 -11.58 -2.53 -20.93
CA TRP A 70 -10.13 -2.71 -21.02
C TRP A 70 -9.58 -3.56 -19.88
N PHE A 71 -9.99 -3.27 -18.63
CA PHE A 71 -9.56 -4.02 -17.46
C PHE A 71 -10.04 -5.46 -17.53
N GLU A 72 -11.29 -5.73 -17.88
CA GLU A 72 -11.80 -7.10 -18.02
C GLU A 72 -11.05 -7.86 -19.13
N HIS A 73 -10.74 -7.20 -20.24
CA HIS A 73 -9.94 -7.82 -21.31
C HIS A 73 -8.50 -8.13 -20.87
N LYS A 74 -7.86 -7.29 -20.06
CA LYS A 74 -6.48 -7.50 -19.58
C LYS A 74 -6.38 -8.40 -18.35
N TYR A 75 -7.42 -8.41 -17.53
CA TYR A 75 -7.52 -9.09 -16.26
C TYR A 75 -8.91 -9.74 -16.18
N PRO A 76 -9.13 -10.91 -16.80
CA PRO A 76 -10.43 -11.58 -16.76
C PRO A 76 -10.92 -11.80 -15.32
N GLY A 77 -12.17 -11.42 -15.04
CA GLY A 77 -12.76 -11.42 -13.71
C GLY A 77 -12.58 -10.12 -12.92
N TRP A 78 -11.82 -9.15 -13.43
CA TRP A 78 -11.58 -7.87 -12.77
C TRP A 78 -12.88 -7.10 -12.53
N TYR A 79 -13.80 -7.08 -13.50
CA TYR A 79 -15.06 -6.36 -13.35
C TYR A 79 -15.91 -6.96 -12.23
N ALA A 80 -15.91 -8.29 -12.12
CA ALA A 80 -16.64 -8.98 -11.07
C ALA A 80 -16.09 -8.68 -9.66
N GLU A 81 -14.78 -8.48 -9.50
CA GLU A 81 -14.17 -8.14 -8.21
C GLU A 81 -14.22 -6.63 -7.90
N PHE A 82 -13.99 -5.76 -8.89
CA PHE A 82 -13.73 -4.34 -8.67
C PHE A 82 -14.78 -3.39 -9.27
N GLY A 83 -15.64 -3.86 -10.18
CA GLY A 83 -16.59 -3.01 -10.90
C GLY A 83 -17.55 -2.27 -9.97
N ASP A 84 -18.12 -2.97 -9.00
CA ASP A 84 -19.05 -2.37 -8.02
C ASP A 84 -18.36 -1.31 -7.15
N PHE A 85 -17.10 -1.55 -6.77
CA PHE A 85 -16.30 -0.54 -6.07
C PHE A 85 -16.17 0.74 -6.88
N TRP A 86 -15.79 0.64 -8.16
CA TRP A 86 -15.55 1.83 -8.99
C TRP A 86 -16.82 2.57 -9.35
N LYS A 87 -17.95 1.88 -9.50
CA LYS A 87 -19.27 2.51 -9.64
C LYS A 87 -19.68 3.25 -8.36
N TRP A 88 -19.40 2.68 -7.20
CA TRP A 88 -19.61 3.37 -5.92
C TRP A 88 -18.70 4.60 -5.80
N TYR A 89 -17.41 4.47 -6.12
CA TYR A 89 -16.47 5.59 -6.14
C TYR A 89 -16.95 6.72 -7.06
N ALA A 90 -17.43 6.41 -8.27
CA ALA A 90 -17.98 7.39 -9.19
C ALA A 90 -19.14 8.21 -8.59
N ARG A 91 -20.02 7.56 -7.82
CA ARG A 91 -21.14 8.23 -7.15
C ARG A 91 -20.69 9.07 -5.96
N LYS A 92 -19.71 8.59 -5.18
CA LYS A 92 -19.33 9.16 -3.88
C LYS A 92 -18.17 10.15 -3.92
N SER A 93 -17.39 10.17 -4.99
CA SER A 93 -16.24 11.08 -5.17
C SER A 93 -16.64 12.50 -5.60
N VAL A 94 -17.89 12.91 -5.35
CA VAL A 94 -18.42 14.24 -5.71
C VAL A 94 -18.72 15.08 -4.46
N PRO A 95 -18.70 16.43 -4.57
CA PRO A 95 -19.02 17.29 -3.44
C PRO A 95 -20.43 17.05 -2.87
N GLY A 96 -20.55 17.03 -1.54
CA GLY A 96 -21.82 16.87 -0.83
C GLY A 96 -22.14 15.44 -0.40
N GLU A 97 -21.41 14.45 -0.90
CA GLU A 97 -21.53 13.06 -0.47
C GLU A 97 -20.77 12.78 0.84
N THR A 98 -21.15 11.69 1.51
CA THR A 98 -20.40 11.17 2.65
C THR A 98 -18.98 10.81 2.21
N ASN A 99 -17.99 11.27 2.98
CA ASN A 99 -16.60 10.96 2.71
C ASN A 99 -16.37 9.43 2.79
N MET A 100 -15.76 8.88 1.73
CA MET A 100 -15.55 7.43 1.57
C MET A 100 -14.67 6.79 2.64
N LEU A 101 -13.85 7.57 3.37
CA LEU A 101 -13.13 7.05 4.55
C LEU A 101 -14.08 6.57 5.66
N PHE A 102 -15.31 7.09 5.68
CA PHE A 102 -16.32 6.79 6.71
C PHE A 102 -17.60 6.14 6.14
N ASP A 103 -17.66 5.95 4.81
CA ASP A 103 -18.80 5.32 4.13
C ASP A 103 -18.59 3.80 4.07
N GLN A 104 -19.62 3.02 4.42
CA GLN A 104 -19.59 1.56 4.46
C GLN A 104 -20.50 0.89 3.40
N GLU A 105 -21.10 1.67 2.50
CA GLU A 105 -22.15 1.21 1.56
C GLU A 105 -21.69 0.06 0.65
N ASN A 106 -20.44 0.09 0.16
CA ASN A 106 -19.91 -0.97 -0.73
C ASN A 106 -19.12 -2.06 -0.01
N GLY A 107 -19.01 -2.01 1.32
CA GLY A 107 -18.26 -2.98 2.12
C GLY A 107 -16.73 -2.88 2.02
N TYR A 108 -16.17 -1.84 1.39
CA TYR A 108 -14.73 -1.58 1.44
C TYR A 108 -14.30 -1.28 2.87
N VAL A 109 -13.26 -1.97 3.33
CA VAL A 109 -12.68 -1.74 4.66
C VAL A 109 -11.30 -1.14 4.48
N TYR A 110 -11.10 0.03 5.07
CA TYR A 110 -9.83 0.72 5.04
C TYR A 110 -8.74 -0.13 5.73
N PRO A 111 -7.61 -0.42 5.06
CA PRO A 111 -6.56 -1.26 5.62
C PRO A 111 -5.70 -0.50 6.64
N HIS A 112 -5.19 -1.22 7.64
CA HIS A 112 -4.07 -0.72 8.45
C HIS A 112 -2.79 -0.59 7.62
N ARG A 113 -1.84 0.23 8.08
CA ARG A 113 -0.54 0.36 7.44
C ARG A 113 0.46 -0.65 7.97
N CYS A 114 1.49 -0.89 7.17
CA CYS A 114 2.62 -1.71 7.57
C CYS A 114 3.67 -0.81 8.21
N TRP A 115 4.06 -1.13 9.44
CA TRP A 115 5.06 -0.37 10.19
C TRP A 115 6.42 -0.31 9.47
N SER A 116 6.78 -1.39 8.77
CA SER A 116 8.06 -1.47 8.08
C SER A 116 8.07 -0.62 6.81
N CYS A 117 7.15 -0.88 5.87
CA CYS A 117 7.20 -0.29 4.53
C CYS A 117 6.27 0.91 4.32
N MET A 118 5.42 1.27 5.29
CA MET A 118 4.42 2.34 5.23
C MET A 118 3.28 2.14 4.22
N VAL A 119 3.28 1.02 3.50
CA VAL A 119 2.24 0.67 2.52
C VAL A 119 1.04 0.05 3.25
N PRO A 120 -0.20 0.28 2.79
CA PRO A 120 -1.38 -0.40 3.33
C PRO A 120 -1.30 -1.93 3.24
N CYS A 121 -1.82 -2.60 4.27
CA CYS A 121 -1.93 -4.04 4.36
C CYS A 121 -3.13 -4.57 3.55
N LEU A 122 -2.96 -4.61 2.23
CA LEU A 122 -4.06 -4.85 1.28
C LEU A 122 -4.43 -6.32 1.07
N ILE A 123 -3.48 -7.23 1.30
CA ILE A 123 -3.70 -8.67 1.20
C ILE A 123 -3.97 -9.18 2.62
N ARG A 124 -5.24 -9.40 2.95
CA ARG A 124 -5.64 -9.67 4.34
C ARG A 124 -5.10 -10.97 4.89
N GLU A 125 -4.94 -11.98 4.05
CA GLU A 125 -4.42 -13.29 4.43
C GLU A 125 -2.93 -13.26 4.81
N GLU A 126 -2.24 -12.17 4.48
CA GLU A 126 -0.82 -11.94 4.79
C GLU A 126 -0.63 -10.92 5.91
N PHE A 127 -1.71 -10.38 6.46
CA PHE A 127 -1.64 -9.41 7.55
C PHE A 127 -1.06 -10.07 8.81
N VAL A 128 -0.03 -9.44 9.37
CA VAL A 128 0.62 -9.92 10.59
C VAL A 128 0.59 -8.79 11.62
N VAL A 129 0.45 -9.17 12.89
CA VAL A 129 0.55 -8.27 14.04
C VAL A 129 1.65 -8.79 14.95
N ASP A 130 2.43 -7.90 15.54
CA ASP A 130 3.41 -8.27 16.57
C ASP A 130 3.61 -7.14 17.58
N GLU A 131 4.04 -7.50 18.78
CA GLU A 131 4.42 -6.55 19.82
C GLU A 131 5.93 -6.28 19.78
N VAL A 132 6.28 -4.99 19.72
CA VAL A 132 7.68 -4.53 19.76
C VAL A 132 7.75 -3.37 20.75
N GLU A 133 8.62 -3.50 21.76
CA GLU A 133 8.81 -2.47 22.81
C GLU A 133 7.48 -2.07 23.51
N GLY A 134 6.59 -3.04 23.75
CA GLY A 134 5.29 -2.80 24.38
C GLY A 134 4.24 -2.14 23.48
N LYS A 135 4.53 -1.98 22.17
CA LYS A 135 3.59 -1.45 21.18
C LYS A 135 3.12 -2.55 20.25
N LEU A 136 1.81 -2.60 20.02
CA LEU A 136 1.21 -3.47 19.01
C LEU A 136 1.37 -2.83 17.62
N LEU A 137 2.05 -3.52 16.71
CA LEU A 137 2.38 -3.03 15.38
C LEU A 137 1.83 -3.98 14.30
N THR A 138 1.49 -3.41 13.16
CA THR A 138 0.91 -4.11 12.01
C THR A 138 1.89 -4.23 10.85
N TYR A 139 1.82 -5.34 10.11
CA TYR A 139 2.69 -5.64 8.98
C TYR A 139 1.88 -6.23 7.84
N CYS A 140 2.21 -5.83 6.60
CA CYS A 140 1.52 -6.33 5.41
C CYS A 140 2.02 -7.73 4.96
N SER A 141 3.02 -8.30 5.64
CA SER A 141 3.56 -9.63 5.39
C SER A 141 4.55 -10.04 6.47
N GLU A 142 4.79 -11.34 6.61
CA GLU A 142 5.83 -11.87 7.49
C GLU A 142 7.22 -11.33 7.13
N LEU A 143 7.52 -11.15 5.85
CA LEU A 143 8.81 -10.57 5.43
C LEU A 143 8.97 -9.13 5.93
N CYS A 144 7.91 -8.33 5.96
CA CYS A 144 7.96 -6.98 6.54
C CYS A 144 8.20 -7.02 8.05
N ARG A 145 7.55 -7.95 8.76
CA ARG A 145 7.77 -8.17 10.19
C ARG A 145 9.21 -8.61 10.47
N TRP A 146 9.72 -9.62 9.75
CA TRP A 146 11.10 -10.09 9.85
C TRP A 146 12.10 -8.98 9.55
N THR A 147 11.83 -8.16 8.52
CA THR A 147 12.67 -7.02 8.17
C THR A 147 12.82 -6.06 9.35
N HIS A 148 11.71 -5.73 10.03
CA HIS A 148 11.74 -4.87 11.21
C HIS A 148 12.46 -5.52 12.40
N LYS A 149 12.10 -6.77 12.75
CA LYS A 149 12.56 -7.39 14.00
C LYS A 149 13.93 -8.05 13.93
N VAL A 150 14.38 -8.42 12.74
CA VAL A 150 15.59 -9.23 12.55
C VAL A 150 16.58 -8.50 11.66
N ALA A 151 16.23 -8.23 10.41
CA ALA A 151 17.18 -7.68 9.43
C ALA A 151 17.73 -6.31 9.84
N PHE A 152 16.89 -5.51 10.49
CA PHE A 152 17.23 -4.17 10.97
C PHE A 152 17.27 -4.03 12.50
N ALA A 153 17.41 -5.16 13.20
CA ALA A 153 17.75 -5.14 14.62
C ALA A 153 19.12 -4.46 14.84
N ALA A 154 19.45 -4.14 16.10
CA ALA A 154 20.73 -3.50 16.42
C ALA A 154 21.95 -4.30 15.93
N GLU A 155 21.83 -5.63 15.94
CA GLU A 155 22.81 -6.56 15.39
C GLU A 155 22.12 -7.56 14.45
N TYR A 156 22.77 -7.85 13.32
CA TYR A 156 22.35 -8.85 12.36
C TYR A 156 23.53 -9.78 12.04
N GLU A 157 23.35 -11.09 12.22
CA GLU A 157 24.40 -12.11 12.00
C GLU A 157 25.74 -11.78 12.69
N GLY A 158 25.68 -11.29 13.94
CA GLY A 158 26.85 -10.96 14.75
C GLY A 158 27.56 -9.68 14.34
N ARG A 159 26.94 -8.83 13.51
CA ARG A 159 27.48 -7.53 13.10
C ARG A 159 26.51 -6.41 13.46
N PRO A 160 27.00 -5.23 13.86
CA PRO A 160 26.15 -4.08 14.08
C PRO A 160 25.49 -3.66 12.76
N THR A 161 24.18 -3.50 12.77
CA THR A 161 23.45 -3.02 11.60
C THR A 161 23.74 -1.53 11.38
N PRO A 162 24.08 -1.09 10.15
CA PRO A 162 24.33 0.32 9.86
C PRO A 162 23.15 1.22 10.28
N ALA A 163 23.44 2.44 10.75
CA ALA A 163 22.45 3.39 11.27
C ALA A 163 21.34 3.83 10.27
N MET A 164 21.38 3.37 9.03
CA MET A 164 20.42 3.71 7.97
C MET A 164 19.07 2.96 8.07
N GLY A 165 18.85 2.15 9.10
CA GLY A 165 17.78 1.13 9.07
C GLY A 165 16.84 1.02 10.28
N ARG A 166 16.95 1.86 11.31
CA ARG A 166 16.06 1.70 12.48
C ARG A 166 14.67 2.28 12.20
N PHE A 167 13.67 1.41 12.17
CA PHE A 167 12.27 1.81 12.10
C PHE A 167 11.89 2.52 13.40
N SER A 168 11.83 3.85 13.37
CA SER A 168 11.59 4.67 14.57
C SER A 168 10.79 5.93 14.24
N GLY A 169 10.28 6.59 15.28
CA GLY A 169 9.46 7.79 15.15
C GLY A 169 7.98 7.50 14.95
N ARG A 170 7.19 8.57 14.84
CA ARG A 170 5.76 8.53 14.52
C ARG A 170 5.61 8.53 13.01
N ARG A 171 5.08 7.45 12.44
CA ARG A 171 5.18 7.23 10.98
C ARG A 171 3.85 6.91 10.32
N GLU A 172 3.05 6.04 10.93
CA GLU A 172 1.80 5.59 10.32
C GLU A 172 0.77 6.70 10.36
N TRP A 173 0.00 6.83 9.28
CA TRP A 173 -1.05 7.85 9.17
C TRP A 173 -2.00 7.81 10.37
N GLU A 174 -2.37 6.59 10.76
CA GLU A 174 -3.30 6.30 11.85
C GLU A 174 -2.71 6.72 13.20
N GLU A 175 -1.39 6.64 13.38
CA GLU A 175 -0.70 7.15 14.58
C GLU A 175 -0.52 8.68 14.50
N CYS A 176 -0.23 9.21 13.31
CA CYS A 176 0.00 10.63 13.01
C CYS A 176 -1.24 11.52 13.17
N TYR A 177 -2.43 10.98 12.90
CA TYR A 177 -3.68 11.74 12.93
C TYR A 177 -4.76 11.06 13.78
N HIS A 178 -4.36 10.20 14.73
CA HIS A 178 -5.29 9.59 15.67
C HIS A 178 -6.10 10.66 16.42
N GLY A 179 -7.44 10.60 16.31
CA GLY A 179 -8.35 11.53 16.98
C GLY A 179 -8.42 12.94 16.37
N TRP A 180 -7.81 13.16 15.20
CA TRP A 180 -7.90 14.42 14.48
C TRP A 180 -9.16 14.46 13.61
N ASP A 181 -9.70 15.67 13.44
CA ASP A 181 -10.65 15.92 12.35
C ASP A 181 -9.93 15.83 11.00
N LEU A 182 -10.59 15.23 10.01
CA LEU A 182 -10.00 15.04 8.68
C LEU A 182 -9.62 16.37 8.01
N ALA A 183 -10.42 17.42 8.18
CA ALA A 183 -10.13 18.73 7.60
C ALA A 183 -8.88 19.36 8.23
N ASP A 184 -8.62 19.10 9.51
CA ASP A 184 -7.42 19.60 10.19
C ASP A 184 -6.18 18.80 9.78
N ALA A 185 -6.30 17.48 9.58
CA ALA A 185 -5.23 16.68 8.98
C ALA A 185 -4.86 17.16 7.56
N ILE A 186 -5.86 17.49 6.73
CA ILE A 186 -5.65 18.03 5.38
C ILE A 186 -4.93 19.40 5.41
N LYS A 187 -5.26 20.26 6.37
CA LYS A 187 -4.57 21.55 6.54
C LYS A 187 -3.12 21.36 6.97
N ASP A 188 -2.86 20.46 7.92
CA ASP A 188 -1.50 20.14 8.37
C ASP A 188 -0.63 19.61 7.22
N LEU A 189 -1.21 18.79 6.35
CA LEU A 189 -0.58 18.33 5.11
C LEU A 189 -0.33 19.43 4.07
N GLY A 190 -1.00 20.59 4.21
CA GLY A 190 -0.95 21.67 3.22
C GLY A 190 -1.70 21.34 1.93
N PHE A 191 -2.73 20.49 1.97
CA PHE A 191 -3.45 20.01 0.77
C PHE A 191 -4.66 20.85 0.37
N ALA A 192 -4.65 22.13 0.76
CA ALA A 192 -5.56 23.15 0.25
C ALA A 192 -4.87 23.99 -0.83
N ARG A 193 -5.63 24.45 -1.83
CA ARG A 193 -5.18 25.40 -2.84
C ARG A 193 -4.98 26.79 -2.22
N SER A 194 -4.49 27.73 -3.03
CA SER A 194 -4.22 29.12 -2.60
C SER A 194 -5.45 29.87 -2.07
N ASP A 195 -6.68 29.40 -2.34
CA ASP A 195 -7.90 29.97 -1.79
C ASP A 195 -8.22 29.48 -0.36
N GLY A 196 -7.41 28.56 0.19
CA GLY A 196 -7.53 28.03 1.55
C GLY A 196 -8.73 27.13 1.80
N LYS A 197 -9.53 26.81 0.76
CA LYS A 197 -10.79 26.05 0.90
C LYS A 197 -10.96 24.94 -0.12
N THR A 198 -10.38 25.08 -1.30
CA THR A 198 -10.47 24.05 -2.34
C THR A 198 -9.36 23.04 -2.12
N LEU A 199 -9.68 21.75 -2.07
CA LEU A 199 -8.66 20.70 -1.96
C LEU A 199 -7.78 20.65 -3.22
N ILE A 200 -6.53 20.20 -3.07
CA ILE A 200 -5.67 19.92 -4.22
C ILE A 200 -6.25 18.76 -5.05
N ALA A 201 -6.66 17.68 -4.36
CA ALA A 201 -7.28 16.48 -4.92
C ALA A 201 -8.65 16.71 -5.58
#